data_AF-A0A453JX26-F1
#
_entry.id   AF-A0A453JX26-F1
#
_cell.length_a   1.000
_cell.length_b   1.000
_cell.length_c   1.000
_cell.angle_alpha   90.00
_cell.angle_beta   90.00
_cell.angle_gamma   90.00
#
_symmetry.space_group_name_H-M   'P 1'
#
loop_
_entity.id
_entity.type
_entity.pdbx_description
1 polymer ?
#
loop_
_entity_poly.entity_id
_entity_poly.type
_entity_poly.pdbx_seq_one_letter_code
_entity_poly.pdbx_strand_id
1 'polypeptide(L)'
;GARCLHASLDVLASDVHSRLEFHKSAYTDYAGINNALHWVMEEKAKLQLQQNAVTEKDKLITEKDKLIAELKTRNEEQAAEIESLKEELEVRESSHVLLALQGSGLQSSQSGRNKRTRESDGNGEVADEHGVMDNPDQDDQGLSTELENAKKELSDIHSKLIKGFMDIGATSTRNVAIKNIGELSYKPFQQACLKKLPPEEASKKASELYNFWQKQLLNPEWNPSKTVMEKGNPKEGISKVLLHHLV
;
A
#
# COMPACT_ATOMS: atom_id res chain seq x y z
N GLY A 1 -5.05 45.33 -80.40
CA GLY A 1 -6.12 45.42 -79.39
C GLY A 1 -6.24 44.14 -78.59
N ALA A 2 -7.10 43.21 -79.01
CA ALA A 2 -7.55 42.06 -78.22
C ALA A 2 -6.45 41.09 -77.72
N ARG A 3 -5.45 40.74 -78.56
CA ARG A 3 -4.37 39.82 -78.15
C ARG A 3 -3.48 40.35 -77.03
N CYS A 4 -3.28 41.67 -76.96
CA CYS A 4 -2.45 42.31 -75.92
C CYS A 4 -3.19 42.33 -74.57
N LEU A 5 -4.51 42.55 -74.61
CA LEU A 5 -5.37 42.51 -73.42
C LEU A 5 -5.44 41.09 -72.82
N HIS A 6 -5.55 40.06 -73.67
CA HIS A 6 -5.55 38.67 -73.23
C HIS A 6 -4.24 38.30 -72.49
N ALA A 7 -3.09 38.64 -73.08
CA ALA A 7 -1.79 38.39 -72.46
C ALA A 7 -1.62 39.11 -71.10
N SER A 8 -2.11 40.35 -70.98
CA SER A 8 -2.09 41.07 -69.70
C SER A 8 -2.99 40.44 -68.64
N LEU A 9 -4.11 39.84 -69.06
CA LEU A 9 -5.03 39.15 -68.16
C LEU A 9 -4.42 37.83 -67.66
N ASP A 10 -3.74 37.09 -68.54
CA ASP A 10 -3.04 35.86 -68.19
C ASP A 10 -1.91 36.09 -67.17
N VAL A 11 -1.15 37.18 -67.34
CA VAL A 11 -0.09 37.57 -66.38
C VAL A 11 -0.69 37.91 -65.02
N LEU A 12 -1.78 38.68 -64.98
CA LEU A 12 -2.45 39.01 -63.72
C LEU A 12 -3.05 37.76 -63.05
N ALA A 13 -3.64 36.85 -63.82
CA ALA A 13 -4.17 35.59 -63.31
C ALA A 13 -3.06 34.71 -62.72
N SER A 14 -1.89 34.65 -63.38
CA SER A 14 -0.72 33.93 -62.88
C SER A 14 -0.16 34.53 -61.59
N ASP A 15 -0.12 35.87 -61.47
CA ASP A 15 0.35 36.54 -60.25
C ASP A 15 -0.59 36.27 -59.07
N VAL A 16 -1.90 36.38 -59.29
CA VAL A 16 -2.91 36.06 -58.27
C VAL A 16 -2.82 34.60 -57.84
N HIS A 17 -2.66 33.68 -58.79
CA HIS A 17 -2.52 32.25 -58.48
C HIS A 17 -1.27 31.96 -57.65
N SER A 18 -0.12 32.51 -58.05
CA SER A 18 1.14 32.38 -57.30
C SER A 18 1.01 32.89 -55.85
N ARG A 19 0.37 34.05 -55.68
CA ARG A 19 0.14 34.63 -54.36
C ARG A 19 -0.82 33.79 -53.51
N LEU A 20 -1.85 33.20 -54.11
CA LEU A 20 -2.76 32.29 -53.42
C LEU A 20 -2.05 31.03 -52.92
N GLU A 21 -1.24 30.40 -53.77
CA GLU A 21 -0.47 29.20 -53.39
C GLU A 21 0.58 29.51 -52.32
N PHE A 22 1.22 30.68 -52.38
CA PHE A 22 2.13 31.15 -51.32
C PHE A 22 1.42 31.22 -49.96
N HIS A 23 0.24 31.86 -49.89
CA HIS A 23 -0.49 31.96 -48.63
C HIS A 23 -1.02 30.61 -48.13
N LYS A 24 -1.38 29.70 -49.03
CA LYS A 24 -1.76 28.34 -48.69
C LYS A 24 -0.60 27.57 -48.06
N SER A 25 0.60 27.68 -48.63
CA SER A 25 1.82 27.10 -48.05
C SER A 25 2.16 27.73 -46.69
N ALA A 26 2.07 29.05 -46.58
CA ALA A 26 2.33 29.75 -45.32
C ALA A 26 1.33 29.34 -44.21
N TYR A 27 0.07 29.09 -44.58
CA TYR A 27 -0.93 28.57 -43.65
C TYR A 27 -0.60 27.15 -43.17
N THR A 28 -0.16 26.26 -44.06
CA THR A 28 0.26 24.91 -43.66
C THR A 28 1.46 24.93 -42.73
N ASP A 29 2.43 25.81 -42.98
CA ASP A 29 3.60 25.98 -42.11
C ASP A 29 3.18 26.52 -40.74
N TYR A 30 2.31 27.54 -40.71
CA TYR A 30 1.75 28.08 -39.47
C TYR A 30 0.99 27.02 -38.66
N ALA A 31 0.15 26.21 -39.31
CA ALA A 31 -0.56 25.11 -38.66
C ALA A 31 0.40 24.07 -38.08
N GLY A 32 1.48 23.72 -38.81
CA GLY A 32 2.53 22.84 -38.33
C GLY A 32 3.24 23.39 -37.08
N ILE A 33 3.59 24.68 -37.10
CA ILE A 33 4.22 25.37 -35.97
C ILE A 33 3.29 25.39 -34.75
N ASN A 34 2.01 25.69 -34.94
CA ASN A 34 1.04 25.69 -33.84
C ASN A 34 0.87 24.31 -33.20
N ASN A 35 0.82 23.25 -34.01
CA ASN A 35 0.77 21.88 -33.51
C ASN A 35 2.03 21.54 -32.71
N ALA A 36 3.22 21.91 -33.20
CA ALA A 36 4.46 21.72 -32.47
C ALA A 36 4.48 22.51 -31.15
N LEU A 37 3.99 23.75 -31.15
CA LEU A 37 3.85 24.56 -29.94
C LEU A 37 2.92 23.88 -28.91
N HIS A 38 1.79 23.34 -29.35
CA HIS A 38 0.89 22.57 -28.48
C HIS A 38 1.63 21.39 -27.81
N TRP A 39 2.37 20.59 -28.58
CA TRP A 39 3.20 19.50 -28.03
C TRP A 39 4.22 19.99 -27.01
N VAL A 40 4.92 21.08 -27.30
CA VAL A 40 5.90 21.67 -26.38
C VAL A 40 5.23 22.14 -25.09
N MET A 41 4.04 22.75 -25.16
CA MET A 41 3.29 23.17 -23.98
C MET A 41 2.84 21.98 -23.13
N GLU A 42 2.34 20.91 -23.76
CA GLU A 42 1.93 19.69 -23.05
C GLU A 42 3.13 19.03 -22.35
N GLU A 43 4.25 18.90 -23.05
CA GLU A 43 5.46 18.30 -22.49
C GLU A 43 6.05 19.15 -21.36
N LYS A 44 6.03 20.48 -21.51
CA LYS A 44 6.40 21.40 -20.42
C LYS A 44 5.52 21.21 -19.17
N ALA A 45 4.21 21.03 -19.35
CA ALA A 45 3.30 20.79 -18.23
C ALA A 45 3.60 19.47 -17.51
N LYS A 46 3.91 18.40 -18.27
CA LYS A 46 4.34 17.11 -17.71
C LYS A 46 5.64 17.23 -16.93
N LEU A 47 6.64 17.90 -17.49
CA LEU A 47 7.93 18.13 -16.82
C LEU A 47 7.77 18.96 -15.54
N GLN A 48 6.90 19.96 -15.54
CA GLN A 48 6.61 20.75 -14.35
C GLN A 48 5.97 19.91 -13.23
N LEU A 49 5.07 18.99 -13.60
CA LEU A 49 4.48 18.05 -12.65
C LEU A 49 5.52 17.12 -12.03
N GLN A 50 6.42 16.59 -12.86
CA GLN A 50 7.52 15.73 -12.41
C GLN A 50 8.49 16.50 -11.49
N GLN A 51 8.83 17.73 -11.83
CA GLN A 51 9.69 18.58 -11.00
C GLN A 51 9.08 18.81 -9.63
N ASN A 52 7.78 19.10 -9.56
CA ASN A 52 7.09 19.27 -8.28
C ASN A 52 7.15 17.99 -7.43
N ALA A 53 6.92 16.82 -8.04
CA ALA A 53 7.02 15.53 -7.35
C ALA A 53 8.44 15.24 -6.83
N VAL A 54 9.48 15.60 -7.57
CA VAL A 54 10.88 15.48 -7.11
C VAL A 54 11.12 16.39 -5.92
N THR A 55 10.70 17.65 -5.98
CA THR A 55 10.90 18.58 -4.84
C THR A 55 10.15 18.15 -3.58
N GLU A 56 8.98 17.52 -3.71
CA GLU A 56 8.24 16.96 -2.56
C GLU A 56 8.97 15.74 -1.99
N LYS A 57 9.51 14.87 -2.84
CA LYS A 57 10.35 13.73 -2.41
C LYS A 57 11.60 14.21 -1.67
N ASP A 58 12.29 15.24 -2.17
CA ASP A 58 13.48 15.78 -1.52
C ASP A 58 13.14 16.32 -0.12
N LYS A 59 12.00 17.00 0.06
CA LYS A 59 11.52 17.44 1.38
C LYS A 59 11.31 16.25 2.33
N LEU A 60 10.64 15.20 1.86
CA LEU A 60 10.42 13.99 2.67
C LEU A 60 11.73 13.29 3.03
N ILE A 61 12.72 13.27 2.13
CA ILE A 61 14.06 12.72 2.41
C ILE A 61 14.73 13.53 3.52
N THR A 62 14.70 14.87 3.43
CA THR A 62 15.30 15.72 4.48
C THR A 62 14.63 15.55 5.85
N GLU A 63 13.31 15.41 5.90
CA GLU A 63 12.58 15.18 7.14
C GLU A 63 12.88 13.80 7.73
N LYS A 64 12.91 12.76 6.89
CA LYS A 64 13.30 11.41 7.28
C LYS A 64 14.74 11.38 7.84
N ASP A 65 15.68 12.08 7.20
CA ASP A 65 17.07 12.13 7.69
C ASP A 65 17.18 12.88 9.04
N LYS A 66 16.36 13.92 9.26
CA LYS A 66 16.24 14.60 10.57
C LYS A 66 15.73 13.65 11.65
N LEU A 67 14.67 12.89 11.37
CA LEU A 67 14.11 11.90 12.30
C LEU A 67 15.11 10.79 12.63
N ILE A 68 15.89 10.33 11.64
CA ILE A 68 16.97 9.36 11.87
C ILE A 68 18.03 9.92 12.82
N ALA A 69 18.43 11.19 12.65
CA ALA A 69 19.38 11.83 13.54
C ALA A 69 18.84 11.96 14.98
N GLU A 70 17.58 12.39 15.15
CA GLU A 70 16.93 12.49 16.45
C GLU A 70 16.80 11.13 17.16
N LEU A 71 16.40 10.09 16.43
CA LEU A 71 16.33 8.73 16.98
C LEU A 71 17.71 8.22 17.40
N LYS A 72 18.76 8.55 16.64
CA LYS A 72 20.12 8.18 17.00
C LYS A 72 20.57 8.84 18.31
N THR A 73 20.36 10.15 18.44
CA THR A 73 20.69 10.88 19.68
C THR A 73 19.91 10.34 20.88
N ARG A 74 18.60 10.11 20.75
CA ARG A 74 17.80 9.53 21.84
C ARG A 74 18.30 8.14 22.23
N ASN A 75 18.68 7.31 21.27
CA ASN A 75 19.19 5.97 21.55
C ASN A 75 20.55 6.02 22.29
N GLU A 76 21.41 6.97 21.95
CA GLU A 76 22.66 7.23 22.67
C GLU A 76 22.39 7.73 24.11
N GLU A 77 21.42 8.63 24.31
CA GLU A 77 20.98 9.10 25.63
C GLU A 77 20.43 7.95 26.49
N GLN A 78 19.54 7.12 25.93
CA GLN A 78 18.98 5.96 26.62
C GLN A 78 20.06 4.92 26.97
N ALA A 79 21.05 4.72 26.10
CA ALA A 79 22.17 3.83 26.39
C ALA A 79 23.02 4.34 27.56
N ALA A 80 23.28 5.66 27.62
CA ALA A 80 24.00 6.29 28.73
C ALA A 80 23.22 6.22 30.05
N GLU A 81 21.89 6.39 30.01
CA GLU A 81 21.03 6.24 31.19
C GLU A 81 21.04 4.81 31.74
N ILE A 82 20.96 3.81 30.84
CA ILE A 82 21.07 2.39 31.23
C ILE A 82 22.43 2.10 31.86
N GLU A 83 23.52 2.68 31.34
CA GLU A 83 24.85 2.50 31.91
C GLU A 83 24.98 3.11 33.30
N SER A 84 24.47 4.33 33.50
CA SER A 84 24.44 4.97 34.82
C SER A 84 23.61 4.20 35.85
N LEU A 85 22.43 3.70 35.46
CA LEU A 85 21.58 2.90 36.35
C LEU A 85 22.22 1.56 36.72
N LYS A 86 22.97 0.93 35.80
CA LYS A 86 23.73 -0.29 36.07
C LYS A 86 24.82 -0.05 37.12
N GLU A 87 25.56 1.05 37.00
CA GLU A 87 26.61 1.40 37.97
C GLU A 87 26.01 1.67 39.37
N GLU A 88 24.88 2.38 39.45
CA GLU A 88 24.19 2.62 40.73
C GLU A 88 23.69 1.31 41.38
N LEU A 89 23.23 0.36 40.57
CA LEU A 89 22.76 -0.95 41.02
C LEU A 89 23.93 -1.79 41.56
N GLU A 90 25.08 -1.79 40.86
CA GLU A 90 26.30 -2.48 41.31
C GLU A 90 26.83 -1.93 42.64
N VAL A 91 26.79 -0.61 42.84
CA VAL A 91 27.13 0.03 44.12
C VAL A 91 26.17 -0.39 45.23
N ARG A 92 24.85 -0.45 44.95
CA ARG A 92 23.83 -0.86 45.93
C ARG A 92 23.98 -2.33 46.32
N GLU A 93 24.20 -3.21 45.35
CA GLU A 93 24.41 -4.65 45.60
C GLU A 93 25.66 -4.86 46.46
N SER A 94 26.76 -4.18 46.14
CA SER A 94 27.99 -4.21 46.92
C SER A 94 27.79 -3.74 48.37
N SER A 95 27.01 -2.67 48.57
CA SER A 95 26.65 -2.15 49.90
C SER A 95 25.77 -3.13 50.70
N HIS A 96 24.80 -3.78 50.05
CA HIS A 96 23.94 -4.79 50.68
C HIS A 96 24.74 -6.02 51.14
N VAL A 97 25.71 -6.49 50.34
CA VAL A 97 26.60 -7.59 50.73
C VAL A 97 27.44 -7.23 51.97
N LEU A 98 27.97 -6.00 52.04
CA LEU A 98 28.69 -5.50 53.21
C LEU A 98 27.81 -5.46 54.47
N LEU A 99 26.57 -4.97 54.36
CA LEU A 99 25.60 -4.95 55.47
C LEU A 99 25.21 -6.36 55.94
N ALA A 100 25.00 -7.30 55.02
CA ALA A 100 24.69 -8.69 55.34
C ALA A 100 25.85 -9.39 56.09
N LEU A 101 27.10 -9.12 55.69
CA LEU A 101 28.28 -9.63 56.38
C LEU A 101 28.43 -9.02 57.79
N GLN A 102 28.17 -7.73 57.95
CA GLN A 102 28.31 -7.03 59.23
C GLN A 102 27.20 -7.40 60.24
N GLY A 103 25.98 -7.71 59.77
CA GLY A 103 24.86 -8.17 60.60
C GLY A 103 25.02 -9.58 61.19
N SER A 104 25.94 -10.39 60.68
CA SER A 104 26.17 -11.77 61.14
C SER A 104 27.14 -11.90 62.35
N GLY A 105 27.71 -10.79 62.83
CA GLY A 105 28.81 -10.79 63.80
C GLY A 105 28.45 -10.65 65.29
N LEU A 106 27.18 -10.52 65.68
CA LEU A 106 26.81 -10.32 67.09
C LEU A 106 25.59 -11.15 67.50
N GLN A 107 25.85 -12.41 67.89
CA GLN A 107 25.40 -12.97 69.18
C GLN A 107 26.00 -14.37 69.39
N SER A 108 27.14 -14.39 70.08
CA SER A 108 27.58 -15.53 70.88
C SER A 108 27.19 -15.25 72.33
N SER A 109 26.32 -16.08 72.92
CA SER A 109 26.60 -16.78 74.18
C SER A 109 25.36 -17.42 74.81
N GLN A 110 25.59 -18.67 75.26
CA GLN A 110 24.95 -19.36 76.38
C GLN A 110 23.45 -19.71 76.28
N SER A 111 23.16 -21.00 76.23
CA SER A 111 22.98 -21.78 77.47
C SER A 111 22.55 -23.21 77.13
N GLY A 112 23.35 -24.18 77.54
CA GLY A 112 23.00 -25.59 77.43
C GLY A 112 21.98 -26.00 78.48
N ARG A 113 21.02 -26.85 78.09
CA ARG A 113 20.52 -27.92 78.97
C ARG A 113 19.73 -28.97 78.20
N ASN A 114 20.31 -30.16 78.15
CA ASN A 114 19.61 -31.41 77.87
C ASN A 114 18.39 -31.59 78.80
N LYS A 115 17.23 -31.94 78.23
CA LYS A 115 16.34 -32.92 78.84
C LYS A 115 15.44 -33.57 77.78
N ARG A 116 15.56 -34.89 77.69
CA ARG A 116 14.75 -35.79 76.87
C ARG A 116 13.30 -35.90 77.41
N THR A 117 12.42 -36.23 76.47
CA THR A 117 11.17 -37.01 76.62
C THR A 117 9.97 -36.33 77.24
N ARG A 118 8.98 -36.01 76.39
CA ARG A 118 7.61 -36.55 76.51
C ARG A 118 6.78 -36.22 75.28
N GLU A 119 6.19 -37.28 74.72
CA GLU A 119 5.11 -37.26 73.74
C GLU A 119 3.86 -36.61 74.35
N SER A 120 3.15 -35.79 73.58
CA SER A 120 1.68 -35.63 73.63
C SER A 120 1.25 -34.69 72.50
N ASP A 121 0.42 -35.25 71.61
CA ASP A 121 -0.79 -34.68 71.02
C ASP A 121 -0.80 -33.25 70.44
N GLY A 122 -1.19 -33.20 69.17
CA GLY A 122 -2.27 -32.30 68.76
C GLY A 122 -1.91 -31.29 67.66
N ASN A 123 -2.50 -31.55 66.49
CA ASN A 123 -2.91 -30.56 65.49
C ASN A 123 -1.83 -30.05 64.51
N GLY A 124 -1.57 -30.85 63.47
CA GLY A 124 -1.02 -30.38 62.19
C GLY A 124 -2.13 -30.35 61.15
N GLU A 125 -2.58 -29.15 60.82
CA GLU A 125 -3.49 -28.84 59.72
C GLU A 125 -2.83 -29.28 58.39
N VAL A 126 -3.33 -30.37 57.80
CA VAL A 126 -3.00 -30.77 56.44
C VAL A 126 -3.98 -30.06 55.52
N ALA A 127 -3.46 -29.12 54.73
CA ALA A 127 -4.20 -28.47 53.67
C ALA A 127 -4.77 -29.53 52.71
N ASP A 128 -6.09 -29.53 52.62
CA ASP A 128 -6.87 -30.31 51.68
C ASP A 128 -6.49 -29.89 50.26
N GLU A 129 -5.85 -30.82 49.55
CA GLU A 129 -5.51 -30.73 48.14
C GLU A 129 -6.84 -30.81 47.36
N HIS A 130 -7.49 -29.66 47.21
CA HIS A 130 -8.70 -29.53 46.42
C HIS A 130 -8.35 -29.67 44.93
N GLY A 131 -8.36 -30.92 44.47
CA GLY A 131 -8.54 -31.23 43.06
C GLY A 131 -9.89 -30.71 42.60
N VAL A 132 -9.89 -29.66 41.78
CA VAL A 132 -11.07 -29.20 41.04
C VAL A 132 -10.65 -28.98 39.60
N MET A 133 -10.90 -30.02 38.80
CA MET A 133 -11.24 -30.02 37.38
C MET A 133 -10.56 -28.95 36.50
N ASP A 134 -9.49 -29.38 35.81
CA ASP A 134 -9.19 -28.90 34.46
C ASP A 134 -10.46 -29.08 33.61
N ASN A 135 -11.13 -27.97 33.28
CA ASN A 135 -12.19 -27.93 32.29
C ASN A 135 -11.55 -27.58 30.94
N PRO A 136 -11.28 -28.56 30.06
CA PRO A 136 -10.71 -28.28 28.74
C PRO A 136 -11.63 -27.42 27.86
N ASP A 137 -12.91 -27.32 28.21
CA ASP A 137 -13.91 -26.54 27.46
C ASP A 137 -13.84 -25.02 27.74
N GLN A 138 -13.24 -24.57 28.86
CA GLN A 138 -13.14 -23.13 29.13
C GLN A 138 -12.05 -22.45 28.30
N ASP A 139 -10.94 -23.15 28.10
CA ASP A 139 -9.82 -22.65 27.28
C ASP A 139 -10.21 -22.62 25.80
N ASP A 140 -10.94 -23.62 25.30
CA ASP A 140 -11.36 -23.68 23.89
C ASP A 140 -12.43 -22.62 23.55
N GLN A 141 -13.32 -22.30 24.49
CA GLN A 141 -14.28 -21.20 24.36
C GLN A 141 -13.59 -19.83 24.40
N GLY A 142 -12.61 -19.65 25.30
CA GLY A 142 -11.79 -18.45 25.39
C GLY A 142 -11.05 -18.17 24.08
N LEU A 143 -10.34 -19.17 23.56
CA LEU A 143 -9.62 -19.11 22.30
C LEU A 143 -10.54 -18.84 21.10
N SER A 144 -11.73 -19.44 21.06
CA SER A 144 -12.70 -19.19 19.99
C SER A 144 -13.24 -17.76 20.02
N THR A 145 -13.45 -17.17 21.21
CA THR A 145 -13.90 -15.77 21.33
C THR A 145 -12.79 -14.78 20.99
N GLU A 146 -11.55 -15.09 21.35
CA GLU A 146 -10.38 -14.26 21.05
C GLU A 146 -10.04 -14.28 19.55
N LEU A 147 -10.15 -15.43 18.90
CA LEU A 147 -10.03 -15.58 17.44
C LEU A 147 -11.07 -14.75 16.69
N GLU A 148 -12.34 -14.81 17.11
CA GLU A 148 -13.42 -14.07 16.44
C GLU A 148 -13.28 -12.56 16.65
N ASN A 149 -12.81 -12.13 17.83
CA ASN A 149 -12.46 -10.74 18.08
C ASN A 149 -11.30 -10.27 17.19
N ALA A 150 -10.22 -11.04 17.08
CA ALA A 150 -9.09 -10.72 16.22
C ALA A 150 -9.50 -10.62 14.74
N LYS A 151 -10.40 -11.50 14.29
CA LYS A 151 -10.96 -11.48 12.94
C LYS A 151 -11.83 -10.24 12.70
N LYS A 152 -12.65 -9.85 13.68
CA LYS A 152 -13.45 -8.63 13.63
C LYS A 152 -12.57 -7.38 13.59
N GLU A 153 -11.53 -7.31 14.42
CA GLU A 153 -10.56 -6.22 14.41
C GLU A 153 -9.84 -6.12 13.06
N LEU A 154 -9.42 -7.25 12.49
CA LEU A 154 -8.80 -7.30 11.18
C LEU A 154 -9.75 -6.78 10.09
N SER A 155 -11.02 -7.19 10.13
CA SER A 155 -12.06 -6.70 9.22
C SER A 155 -12.29 -5.19 9.38
N ASP A 156 -12.31 -4.68 10.61
CA ASP A 156 -12.47 -3.26 10.92
C ASP A 156 -11.29 -2.43 10.44
N ILE A 157 -10.05 -2.91 10.65
CA ILE A 157 -8.83 -2.29 10.16
C ILE A 157 -8.86 -2.24 8.63
N HIS A 158 -9.22 -3.36 7.99
CA HIS A 158 -9.31 -3.43 6.53
C HIS A 158 -10.36 -2.45 5.98
N SER A 159 -11.53 -2.37 6.61
CA SER A 159 -12.58 -1.42 6.23
C SER A 159 -12.14 0.04 6.39
N LYS A 160 -11.50 0.38 7.52
CA LYS A 160 -10.97 1.73 7.77
C LYS A 160 -9.87 2.10 6.79
N LEU A 161 -9.00 1.15 6.44
CA LEU A 161 -7.92 1.35 5.47
C LEU A 161 -8.48 1.62 4.06
N ILE A 162 -9.44 0.80 3.60
CA ILE A 162 -10.13 1.02 2.32
C ILE A 162 -10.78 2.40 2.28
N LYS A 163 -11.52 2.76 3.33
CA LYS A 163 -12.19 4.06 3.43
C LYS A 163 -11.19 5.22 3.40
N GLY A 164 -10.10 5.12 4.15
CA GLY A 164 -9.04 6.13 4.16
C GLY A 164 -8.43 6.34 2.77
N PHE A 165 -8.20 5.26 2.02
CA PHE A 165 -7.77 5.37 0.62
C PHE A 165 -8.84 6.05 -0.25
N MET A 166 -10.10 5.61 -0.21
CA MET A 166 -11.17 6.24 -1.01
C MET A 166 -11.30 7.75 -0.74
N ASP A 167 -11.20 8.16 0.53
CA ASP A 167 -11.28 9.57 0.93
C ASP A 167 -10.11 10.39 0.36
N ILE A 168 -8.89 9.82 0.33
CA ILE A 168 -7.72 10.46 -0.31
C ILE A 168 -7.97 10.68 -1.80
N GLY A 169 -8.56 9.71 -2.50
CA GLY A 169 -8.90 9.83 -3.92
C GLY A 169 -10.03 10.84 -4.21
N ALA A 170 -11.01 10.96 -3.32
CA ALA A 170 -12.16 11.85 -3.49
C ALA A 170 -11.87 13.33 -3.15
N THR A 171 -10.94 13.59 -2.22
CA THR A 171 -10.65 14.95 -1.72
C THR A 171 -9.34 15.54 -2.24
N SER A 172 -8.47 14.76 -2.87
CA SER A 172 -7.16 15.26 -3.30
C SER A 172 -7.21 15.94 -4.67
N THR A 173 -6.84 17.21 -4.68
CA THR A 173 -6.30 17.94 -5.85
C THR A 173 -4.85 17.56 -6.17
N ARG A 174 -4.30 16.54 -5.50
CA ARG A 174 -2.94 16.03 -5.69
C ARG A 174 -2.93 14.81 -6.62
N ASN A 175 -1.82 14.63 -7.34
CA ASN A 175 -1.58 13.58 -8.34
C ASN A 175 -1.45 12.15 -7.79
N VAL A 176 -2.14 11.82 -6.69
CA VAL A 176 -2.17 10.47 -6.14
C VAL A 176 -3.39 9.76 -6.70
N ALA A 177 -3.18 8.98 -7.75
CA ALA A 177 -4.22 8.13 -8.32
C ALA A 177 -4.20 6.76 -7.62
N ILE A 178 -5.34 6.36 -7.08
CA ILE A 178 -5.54 5.01 -6.54
C ILE A 178 -5.85 4.11 -7.73
N LYS A 179 -4.97 3.13 -7.97
CA LYS A 179 -5.14 2.12 -9.01
C LYS A 179 -5.57 0.82 -8.35
N ASN A 180 -6.84 0.44 -8.54
CA ASN A 180 -7.32 -0.82 -8.01
C ASN A 180 -6.72 -1.97 -8.83
N ILE A 181 -6.13 -2.96 -8.15
CA ILE A 181 -5.64 -4.17 -8.81
C ILE A 181 -6.87 -4.92 -9.34
N GLY A 182 -6.92 -5.15 -10.66
CA GLY A 182 -8.08 -5.77 -11.32
C GLY A 182 -9.12 -4.79 -11.87
N GLU A 183 -8.92 -3.48 -11.75
CA GLU A 183 -9.79 -2.50 -12.44
C GLU A 183 -9.46 -2.44 -13.94
N LEU A 184 -10.48 -2.66 -14.76
CA LEU A 184 -10.33 -2.64 -16.21
C LEU A 184 -10.29 -1.20 -16.71
N SER A 185 -9.49 -0.97 -17.75
CA SER A 185 -9.61 0.25 -18.54
C SER A 185 -10.71 0.08 -19.58
N TYR A 186 -11.57 1.08 -19.75
CA TYR A 186 -12.59 1.09 -20.82
C TYR A 186 -11.98 1.25 -22.23
N LYS A 187 -10.85 1.98 -22.35
CA LYS A 187 -10.26 2.37 -23.63
C LYS A 187 -9.94 1.19 -24.57
N PRO A 188 -9.35 0.07 -24.10
CA PRO A 188 -9.10 -1.10 -24.94
C PRO A 188 -10.38 -1.70 -25.56
N PHE A 189 -11.46 -1.79 -24.79
CA PHE A 189 -12.75 -2.31 -25.28
C PHE A 189 -13.33 -1.41 -26.37
N GLN A 190 -13.26 -0.09 -26.16
CA GLN A 190 -13.70 0.90 -27.14
C GLN A 190 -12.88 0.80 -28.45
N GLN A 191 -11.56 0.75 -28.35
CA GLN A 191 -10.69 0.63 -29.53
C GLN A 191 -10.89 -0.69 -30.28
N ALA A 192 -11.08 -1.80 -29.57
CA ALA A 192 -11.36 -3.09 -30.18
C ALA A 192 -12.71 -3.11 -30.92
N CYS A 193 -13.75 -2.51 -30.33
CA CYS A 193 -15.07 -2.44 -30.96
C CYS A 193 -15.08 -1.49 -32.16
N LEU A 194 -14.42 -0.33 -32.07
CA LEU A 194 -14.32 0.64 -33.19
C LEU A 194 -13.60 0.07 -34.41
N LYS A 195 -12.74 -0.93 -34.24
CA LYS A 195 -12.07 -1.63 -35.36
C LYS A 195 -13.01 -2.57 -36.12
N LYS A 196 -14.10 -3.04 -35.49
CA LYS A 196 -14.98 -4.10 -36.04
C LYS A 196 -16.41 -3.64 -36.31
N LEU A 197 -16.87 -2.56 -35.67
CA LEU A 197 -18.27 -2.13 -35.68
C LEU A 197 -18.38 -0.63 -36.00
N PRO A 198 -19.53 -0.18 -36.56
CA PRO A 198 -19.82 1.24 -36.71
C PRO A 198 -19.76 1.98 -35.36
N PRO A 199 -19.39 3.27 -35.32
CA PRO A 199 -19.17 4.00 -34.07
C PRO A 199 -20.35 3.95 -33.07
N GLU A 200 -21.57 3.99 -33.59
CA GLU A 200 -22.81 3.97 -32.80
C GLU A 200 -23.03 2.61 -32.10
N GLU A 201 -22.73 1.50 -32.77
CA GLU A 201 -22.84 0.15 -32.21
C GLU A 201 -21.60 -0.24 -31.39
N ALA A 202 -20.42 0.25 -31.79
CA ALA A 202 -19.14 -0.01 -31.15
C ALA A 202 -19.12 0.48 -29.71
N SER A 203 -19.67 1.67 -29.44
CA SER A 203 -19.76 2.23 -28.09
C SER A 203 -20.61 1.35 -27.16
N LYS A 204 -21.77 0.91 -27.65
CA LYS A 204 -22.68 0.04 -26.91
C LYS A 204 -22.04 -1.31 -26.61
N LYS A 205 -21.42 -1.95 -27.61
CA LYS A 205 -20.73 -3.24 -27.45
C LYS A 205 -19.51 -3.16 -26.53
N ALA A 206 -18.74 -2.07 -26.61
CA ALA A 206 -17.62 -1.84 -25.70
C ALA A 206 -18.09 -1.72 -24.25
N SER A 207 -19.20 -1.02 -24.02
CA SER A 207 -19.80 -0.87 -22.69
C SER A 207 -20.36 -2.20 -22.15
N GLU A 208 -21.01 -2.99 -22.99
CA GLU A 208 -21.49 -4.34 -22.62
C GLU A 208 -20.33 -5.25 -22.19
N LEU A 209 -19.26 -5.32 -22.99
CA LEU A 209 -18.08 -6.13 -22.70
C LEU A 209 -17.34 -5.65 -21.45
N TYR A 210 -17.13 -4.34 -21.32
CA TYR A 210 -16.48 -3.75 -20.15
C TYR A 210 -17.22 -4.12 -18.86
N ASN A 211 -18.55 -3.93 -18.82
CA ASN A 211 -19.35 -4.24 -17.65
C ASN A 211 -19.39 -5.75 -17.34
N PHE A 212 -19.41 -6.59 -18.38
CA PHE A 212 -19.34 -8.05 -18.20
C PHE A 212 -18.03 -8.46 -17.50
N TRP A 213 -16.90 -7.98 -18.01
CA TRP A 213 -15.59 -8.31 -17.47
C TRP A 213 -15.35 -7.73 -16.08
N GLN A 214 -15.84 -6.51 -15.83
CA GLN A 214 -15.78 -5.88 -14.51
C GLN A 214 -16.54 -6.73 -13.47
N LYS A 215 -17.72 -7.27 -13.84
CA LYS A 215 -18.49 -8.16 -12.96
C LYS A 215 -17.79 -9.50 -12.70
N GLN A 216 -17.09 -10.06 -13.69
CA GLN A 216 -16.33 -11.31 -13.48
C GLN A 216 -15.14 -11.10 -12.55
N LEU A 217 -14.43 -9.98 -12.67
CA LEU A 217 -13.28 -9.66 -11.81
C LEU A 217 -13.68 -9.36 -10.35
N LEU A 218 -14.89 -8.85 -10.15
CA LEU A 218 -15.45 -8.63 -8.82
C LEU A 218 -16.01 -9.90 -8.18
N ASN A 219 -16.10 -11.01 -8.91
CA ASN A 219 -16.60 -12.28 -8.39
C ASN A 219 -15.45 -13.06 -7.73
N PRO A 220 -15.46 -13.27 -6.39
CA PRO A 220 -14.40 -13.99 -5.68
C PRO A 220 -14.26 -15.45 -6.13
N GLU A 221 -15.33 -16.06 -6.65
CA GLU A 221 -15.36 -17.43 -7.15
C GLU A 221 -14.82 -17.56 -8.59
N TRP A 222 -14.48 -16.44 -9.22
CA TRP A 222 -13.99 -16.45 -10.60
C TRP A 222 -12.49 -16.78 -10.65
N ASN A 223 -12.18 -17.97 -11.14
CA ASN A 223 -10.80 -18.41 -11.36
C ASN A 223 -10.49 -18.48 -12.88
N PRO A 224 -9.71 -17.52 -13.43
CA PRO A 224 -9.42 -17.45 -14.86
C PRO A 224 -8.52 -18.58 -15.36
N SER A 225 -7.63 -19.09 -14.50
CA SER A 225 -6.77 -20.25 -14.79
C SER A 225 -7.33 -21.49 -14.11
N LYS A 226 -7.80 -22.45 -14.90
CA LYS A 226 -8.07 -23.81 -14.41
C LYS A 226 -6.99 -24.74 -14.92
N THR A 227 -6.29 -25.41 -14.00
CA THR A 227 -5.36 -26.48 -14.36
C THR A 227 -6.17 -27.66 -14.87
N VAL A 228 -6.11 -27.94 -16.16
CA VAL A 228 -6.76 -29.12 -16.75
C VAL A 228 -5.69 -30.20 -16.92
N MET A 229 -5.97 -31.37 -16.35
CA MET A 229 -5.12 -32.55 -16.50
C MET A 229 -5.36 -33.14 -17.90
N GLU A 230 -4.46 -32.88 -18.83
CA GLU A 230 -4.50 -33.47 -20.17
C GLU A 230 -3.35 -34.49 -20.29
N LYS A 231 -3.69 -35.78 -20.39
CA LYS A 231 -2.72 -36.90 -20.44
C LYS A 231 -1.70 -36.94 -19.29
N GLY A 232 -2.11 -36.56 -18.07
CA GLY A 232 -1.25 -36.66 -16.87
C GLY A 232 -0.26 -35.51 -16.67
N ASN A 233 -0.23 -34.52 -17.56
CA ASN A 233 0.52 -33.28 -17.35
C ASN A 233 -0.44 -32.14 -16.98
N PRO A 234 -0.14 -31.37 -15.91
CA PRO A 234 -0.90 -30.17 -15.60
C PRO A 234 -0.64 -29.12 -16.67
N LYS A 235 -1.68 -28.72 -17.40
CA LYS A 235 -1.64 -27.57 -18.30
C LYS A 235 -2.57 -26.48 -17.77
N GLU A 236 -2.08 -25.26 -17.76
CA GLU A 236 -2.90 -24.08 -17.46
C GLU A 236 -3.86 -23.83 -18.63
N GLY A 237 -5.13 -24.11 -18.40
CA GLY A 237 -6.21 -23.84 -19.34
C GLY A 237 -6.92 -22.55 -18.96
N ILE A 238 -7.06 -21.65 -19.93
CA ILE A 238 -7.87 -20.45 -19.80
C ILE A 238 -9.36 -20.86 -19.80
N SER A 239 -10.12 -20.50 -18.75
CA SER A 239 -11.51 -20.97 -18.55
C SER A 239 -12.44 -20.64 -19.73
N LYS A 240 -13.33 -21.57 -20.13
CA LYS A 240 -14.20 -21.51 -21.33
C LYS A 240 -15.05 -20.23 -21.52
N VAL A 241 -15.25 -19.43 -20.46
CA VAL A 241 -15.91 -18.12 -20.53
C VAL A 241 -15.15 -17.16 -21.47
N LEU A 242 -13.85 -17.36 -21.63
CA LEU A 242 -12.96 -16.56 -22.48
C LEU A 242 -13.16 -16.81 -23.99
N LEU A 243 -13.73 -17.94 -24.40
CA LEU A 243 -13.88 -18.28 -25.82
C LEU A 243 -15.16 -17.74 -26.46
N HIS A 244 -16.25 -17.56 -25.70
CA HIS A 244 -17.55 -17.18 -26.28
C HIS A 244 -17.75 -15.66 -26.48
N HIS A 245 -16.87 -14.82 -25.93
CA HIS A 245 -16.95 -13.35 -26.05
C HIS A 245 -15.79 -12.73 -26.84
N LEU A 246 -14.87 -13.55 -27.38
CA LEU A 246 -13.69 -13.14 -28.15
C LEU A 246 -13.80 -13.47 -29.65
N VAL A 247 -14.83 -14.21 -30.06
CA VAL A 247 -15.20 -14.48 -31.47
C VAL A 247 -16.38 -13.61 -31.83
#